data_AF-A0A959PW49-F1
#
_entry.id   AF-A0A959PW49-F1
#
_cell.length_a   1.000
_cell.length_b   1.000
_cell.length_c   1.000
_cell.angle_alpha   90.00
_cell.angle_beta   90.00
_cell.angle_gamma   90.00
#
_symmetry.space_group_name_H-M   'P 1'
#
loop_
_entity.id
_entity.type
_entity.pdbx_description
1 polymer ?
#
loop_
_entity_poly.entity_id
_entity_poly.type
_entity_poly.pdbx_seq_one_letter_code
_entity_poly.pdbx_strand_id
1 'polypeptide(L)' 'HFFFFYKHQIVRRDDLLKNIWQYDEFPSTRTIDNFILRLRQKVEINPNDPKIILTVHGMGYKMV' A
#
# COMPACT_ATOMS: atom_id res chain seq x y z
N HIS A 1 -1.91 5.63 15.10
CA HIS A 1 -2.00 4.37 15.88
C HIS A 1 -3.02 3.44 15.21
N PHE A 2 -2.73 2.90 14.01
CA PHE A 2 -3.66 2.00 13.27
C PHE A 2 -2.92 1.01 12.34
N PHE A 3 -1.73 1.39 11.83
CA PHE A 3 -0.96 0.60 10.87
C PHE A 3 -0.37 -0.73 11.38
N PHE A 4 -0.36 -0.99 12.69
CA PHE A 4 0.28 -2.19 13.25
C PHE A 4 -0.62 -3.45 13.19
N PHE A 5 -1.94 -3.30 13.01
CA PHE A 5 -2.91 -4.40 13.13
C PHE A 5 -3.19 -5.19 11.84
N TYR A 6 -2.68 -4.77 10.67
CA TYR A 6 -2.89 -5.47 9.39
C TYR A 6 -1.66 -6.25 8.89
N LYS A 7 -0.74 -6.60 9.78
CA LYS A 7 0.35 -7.52 9.44
C LYS A 7 -0.24 -8.83 8.90
N HIS A 8 0.22 -9.23 7.73
CA HIS A 8 -0.13 -10.45 6.98
C HIS A 8 -1.46 -10.49 6.21
N GLN A 9 -2.28 -9.44 6.20
CA GLN A 9 -3.48 -9.40 5.37
C GLN A 9 -3.22 -8.72 4.02
N ILE A 10 -3.87 -9.24 2.97
CA ILE A 10 -3.85 -8.62 1.65
C ILE A 10 -4.88 -7.49 1.66
N VAL A 11 -4.42 -6.26 1.43
CA VAL A 11 -5.29 -5.10 1.30
C VAL A 11 -5.44 -4.79 -0.18
N ARG A 12 -6.68 -4.71 -0.66
CA ARG A 12 -6.97 -4.39 -2.06
C ARG A 12 -6.66 -2.91 -2.32
N ARG A 13 -6.36 -2.58 -3.58
CA ARG A 13 -6.09 -1.20 -3.99
C ARG A 13 -7.27 -0.28 -3.65
N ASP A 14 -8.49 -0.73 -3.88
CA ASP A 14 -9.72 0.03 -3.60
C ASP A 14 -9.93 0.29 -2.11
N ASP A 15 -9.50 -0.65 -1.26
CA ASP A 15 -9.60 -0.49 0.20
C ASP A 15 -8.53 0.48 0.72
N LEU A 16 -7.32 0.47 0.15
CA LEU A 16 -6.29 1.46 0.44
C LEU A 16 -6.75 2.86 0.01
N LEU A 17 -7.41 2.98 -1.14
CA LEU A 17 -7.99 4.24 -1.62
C LEU A 17 -8.98 4.81 -0.61
N LYS A 18 -9.97 4.01 -0.21
CA LYS A 18 -11.03 4.43 0.73
C LYS A 18 -10.52 4.80 2.11
N ASN A 19 -9.52 4.09 2.63
CA ASN A 19 -9.03 4.31 3.99
C ASN A 19 -8.03 5.46 4.11
N ILE A 20 -7.29 5.77 3.04
CA ILE A 20 -6.25 6.82 3.07
C ILE A 20 -6.80 8.15 2.54
N TRP A 21 -7.67 8.12 1.54
CA TRP A 21 -8.31 9.29 0.96
C TRP A 21 -9.80 9.28 1.29
N GLN A 22 -10.21 10.15 2.22
CA GLN A 22 -11.61 10.30 2.65
C GLN A 22 -12.51 11.03 1.62
N TYR A 23 -12.32 10.74 0.30
CA TYR A 23 -12.97 11.38 -0.87
C TYR A 23 -12.64 12.90 -1.02
N ASP A 24 -12.27 13.41 -2.19
CA ASP A 24 -13.19 13.84 -3.28
C ASP A 24 -12.61 13.70 -4.71
N GLU A 25 -11.39 13.19 -4.88
CA GLU A 25 -10.81 12.95 -6.22
C GLU A 25 -10.57 11.47 -6.41
N PHE A 26 -11.17 10.86 -7.45
CA PHE A 26 -10.96 9.47 -7.84
C PHE A 26 -9.46 9.17 -7.99
N PRO A 27 -8.78 8.59 -6.98
CA PRO A 27 -7.38 8.33 -7.14
C PRO A 27 -7.33 7.05 -7.97
N SER A 28 -6.80 7.15 -9.19
CA SER A 28 -6.61 5.98 -10.03
C SER A 28 -5.76 4.93 -9.28
N THR A 29 -5.79 3.68 -9.72
CA THR A 29 -4.89 2.63 -9.21
C THR A 29 -3.42 3.07 -9.21
N ARG A 30 -3.03 3.97 -10.13
CA ARG A 30 -1.69 4.56 -10.20
C ARG A 30 -1.35 5.50 -9.04
N THR A 31 -2.34 6.15 -8.42
CA THR A 31 -2.12 6.98 -7.22
C THR A 31 -1.72 6.10 -6.03
N ILE A 32 -2.34 4.91 -5.89
CA ILE A 32 -1.93 3.92 -4.89
C ILE A 32 -0.53 3.43 -5.15
N ASP A 33 -0.21 3.09 -6.40
CA ASP A 33 1.12 2.59 -6.74
C ASP A 33 2.22 3.61 -6.36
N ASN A 34 1.98 4.90 -6.63
CA ASN A 34 2.88 5.99 -6.24
C ASN A 34 2.98 6.15 -4.72
N PHE A 35 1.86 6.02 -4.00
CA PHE A 35 1.85 6.07 -2.54
C PHE A 35 2.67 4.91 -1.94
N ILE A 36 2.47 3.69 -2.44
CA ILE A 36 3.22 2.51 -2.00
C ILE A 36 4.70 2.68 -2.30
N LEU A 37 5.07 3.23 -3.46
CA LEU A 37 6.46 3.53 -3.78
C LEU A 37 7.09 4.49 -2.76
N ARG A 38 6.41 5.60 -2.44
CA ARG A 38 6.87 6.57 -1.43
C ARG A 38 6.94 5.96 -0.03
N LEU A 39 6.00 5.07 0.29
CA LEU A 39 6.01 4.38 1.58
C LEU A 39 7.19 3.40 1.67
N ARG A 40 7.44 2.61 0.63
CA ARG A 40 8.61 1.72 0.55
C ARG A 40 9.92 2.48 0.70
N GLN A 41 10.06 3.65 0.07
CA GLN A 41 11.24 4.51 0.24
C GLN A 41 11.51 4.92 1.69
N LYS A 42 10.48 4.95 2.55
CA LYS A 42 10.61 5.34 3.96
C LYS A 42 10.83 4.15 4.89
N VAL A 43 10.31 2.97 4.54
CA VAL A 43 10.27 1.81 5.44
C VAL A 43 11.19 0.66 5.02
N GLU A 44 11.45 0.50 3.72
CA GLU A 44 12.29 -0.56 3.18
C GLU A 44 13.76 -0.15 3.17
N ILE A 45 14.65 -1.12 3.41
CA ILE A 45 16.10 -0.94 3.22
C ILE A 45 16.42 -0.78 1.72
N ASN A 46 15.75 -1.58 0.87
CA ASN A 46 15.85 -1.49 -0.58
C ASN A 46 14.44 -1.46 -1.20
N PRO A 47 13.94 -0.31 -1.67
CA PRO A 47 12.61 -0.21 -2.26
C PRO A 47 12.39 -1.07 -3.52
N ASN A 48 13.46 -1.44 -4.23
CA ASN A 48 13.43 -2.29 -5.42
C ASN A 48 13.38 -3.79 -5.07
N ASP A 49 13.75 -4.16 -3.85
CA ASP A 49 13.62 -5.51 -3.28
C ASP A 49 12.82 -5.44 -1.96
N PRO A 50 11.51 -5.13 -2.04
CA PRO A 50 10.71 -4.86 -0.85
C PRO A 50 10.47 -6.13 -0.05
N LYS A 51 10.68 -6.06 1.27
CA LYS A 51 10.48 -7.18 2.21
C LYS A 51 9.34 -6.93 3.20
N ILE A 52 8.97 -5.68 3.40
CA ILE A 52 7.92 -5.25 4.33
C ILE A 52 6.59 -5.07 3.59
N ILE A 53 6.57 -4.41 2.43
CA ILE A 53 5.36 -4.17 1.64
C ILE A 53 5.46 -4.95 0.33
N LEU A 54 4.79 -6.09 0.24
CA LEU A 54 4.81 -6.96 -0.94
C LEU A 54 3.68 -6.62 -1.91
N THR A 55 3.99 -6.64 -3.20
CA THR A 55 2.97 -6.55 -4.26
C THR A 55 2.37 -7.94 -4.48
N VAL A 56 1.05 -8.05 -4.40
CA VAL A 56 0.32 -9.24 -4.83
C VAL A 56 -0.42 -8.90 -6.12
N HIS A 57 0.12 -9.35 -7.25
CA HIS A 57 -0.42 -9.03 -8.57
C HIS A 57 -1.91 -9.40 -8.69
N GLY A 58 -2.72 -8.50 -9.24
CA GLY A 58 -4.18 -8.66 -9.34
C GLY A 58 -4.96 -8.49 -8.03
N MET A 59 -4.33 -8.61 -6.86
CA MET A 59 -5.04 -8.55 -5.56
C MET A 59 -4.80 -7.25 -4.79
N GLY A 60 -3.55 -6.75 -4.74
CA GLY A 60 -3.24 -5.55 -3.95
C GLY A 60 -1.86 -5.59 -3.33
N TYR A 61 -1.77 -5.21 -2.06
CA TYR A 61 -0.53 -5.15 -1.30
C TYR A 61 -0.67 -5.89 0.03
N LYS A 62 0.44 -6.45 0.51
CA LYS A 62 0.51 -7.15 1.79
C LYS A 62 1.67 -6.59 2.62
N MET A 63 1.40 -6.23 3.87
CA MET A 63 2.45 -5.89 4.84
C MET A 63 2.90 -7.14 5.62
N VAL A 64 4.20 -7.32 5.81
CA VAL A 64 4.82 -8.47 6.50
C VAL A 64 5.58 -8.03 7.75
#